data_AF-A0A256Z7K0-F1
#
_entry.id   AF-A0A256Z7K0-F1
#
_cell.length_a   1.000
_cell.length_b   1.000
_cell.length_c   1.000
_cell.angle_alpha   90.00
_cell.angle_beta   90.00
_cell.angle_gamma   90.00
#
_symmetry.space_group_name_H-M   'P 1'
#
loop_
_entity.id
_entity.type
_entity.pdbx_description
1 polymer ?
#
loop_
_entity_poly.entity_id
_entity_poly.type
_entity_poly.pdbx_seq_one_letter_code
_entity_poly.pdbx_strand_id
1 'polypeptide(L)'
;MSKCLIDSVYWSGSGDLIAFKGYCGLKGQYFTSLSLGLMDMRGRMLWNYSLPYGQVATTGLLSREIDELREIPVRWSSGNKFIAYEVGPHPSNYVLTILSVRDGKAIVQLGTYGVKELGNKTYIIASSDWNPLTNVIAIAVVSGSRDGTLTSSIVLMNVTDNGVKLWLKSQEFRGYIRSIAWSPSGDRVACVIADYEGNKNLLLILNPLQRGGRLPGYLVIVLIAIIVTSLIAHILIRRRKS
;
A
#
# COMPACT_ATOMS: atom_id res chain seq x y z
N MET A 1 -14.19 23.70 -14.98
CA MET A 1 -13.60 22.53 -15.66
C MET A 1 -13.29 22.75 -17.15
N SER A 2 -13.47 23.94 -17.73
CA SER A 2 -13.44 24.16 -19.20
C SER A 2 -12.08 23.97 -19.92
N LYS A 3 -11.05 23.44 -19.25
CA LYS A 3 -9.72 23.13 -19.81
C LYS A 3 -9.07 21.92 -19.12
N CYS A 4 -9.85 20.87 -18.92
CA CYS A 4 -9.40 19.62 -18.29
C CYS A 4 -9.79 18.41 -19.13
N LEU A 5 -8.85 17.52 -19.39
CA LEU A 5 -9.08 16.17 -19.87
C LEU A 5 -9.16 15.23 -18.66
N ILE A 6 -10.33 14.64 -18.42
CA ILE A 6 -10.48 13.63 -17.36
C ILE A 6 -9.92 12.31 -17.89
N ASP A 7 -8.94 11.76 -17.17
CA ASP A 7 -8.18 10.57 -17.54
C ASP A 7 -8.76 9.32 -16.88
N SER A 8 -9.14 9.42 -15.60
CA SER A 8 -9.63 8.28 -14.82
C SER A 8 -10.68 8.73 -13.80
N VAL A 9 -11.64 7.84 -13.52
CA VAL A 9 -12.72 8.05 -12.55
C VAL A 9 -12.89 6.82 -11.66
N TYR A 10 -13.19 7.04 -10.39
CA TYR A 10 -13.25 6.01 -9.35
C TYR A 10 -14.46 6.26 -8.45
N TRP A 11 -15.39 5.31 -8.48
CA TRP A 11 -16.59 5.34 -7.65
C TRP A 11 -16.26 5.11 -6.17
N SER A 12 -16.94 5.84 -5.28
CA SER A 12 -17.04 5.42 -3.89
C SER A 12 -17.82 4.10 -3.80
N GLY A 13 -17.53 3.28 -2.79
CA GLY A 13 -18.28 2.05 -2.54
C GLY A 13 -19.76 2.29 -2.19
N SER A 14 -20.12 3.52 -1.79
CA SER A 14 -21.50 3.95 -1.54
C SER A 14 -22.22 4.44 -2.80
N GLY A 15 -21.50 4.67 -3.90
CA GLY A 15 -22.07 5.09 -5.19
C GLY A 15 -22.54 6.55 -5.24
N ASP A 16 -22.22 7.35 -4.23
CA ASP A 16 -22.65 8.74 -4.07
C ASP A 16 -21.59 9.78 -4.47
N LEU A 17 -20.33 9.34 -4.61
CA LEU A 17 -19.19 10.18 -4.90
C LEU A 17 -18.32 9.57 -6.01
N ILE A 18 -17.73 10.46 -6.79
CA ILE A 18 -16.76 10.11 -7.83
C ILE A 18 -15.47 10.86 -7.53
N ALA A 19 -14.40 10.11 -7.26
CA ALA A 19 -13.06 10.64 -7.30
C ALA A 19 -12.54 10.57 -8.74
N PHE A 20 -11.75 11.54 -9.17
CA PHE A 20 -11.20 11.56 -10.52
C PHE A 20 -9.77 12.08 -10.56
N LYS A 21 -9.10 11.71 -11.65
CA LYS A 21 -7.81 12.18 -12.07
C LYS A 21 -7.98 12.80 -13.47
N GLY A 22 -7.39 13.96 -13.70
CA GLY A 22 -7.41 14.60 -15.01
C GLY A 22 -6.26 15.56 -15.23
N TYR A 23 -5.93 15.80 -16.48
CA TYR A 23 -4.93 16.77 -16.90
C TYR A 23 -5.61 18.10 -17.20
N CYS A 24 -5.21 19.15 -16.51
CA CYS A 24 -5.83 20.47 -16.55
C CYS A 24 -4.81 21.55 -16.94
N GLY A 25 -5.32 22.75 -17.23
CA GLY A 25 -4.47 23.90 -17.51
C GLY A 25 -3.83 23.82 -18.89
N LEU A 26 -4.65 23.65 -19.94
CA LEU A 26 -4.16 23.64 -21.32
C LEU A 26 -3.51 25.00 -21.68
N LYS A 27 -2.22 24.98 -22.00
CA LYS A 27 -1.45 26.10 -22.58
C LYS A 27 -0.81 25.64 -23.89
N GLY A 28 -1.22 26.23 -25.01
CA GLY A 28 -0.85 25.71 -26.33
C GLY A 28 -1.45 24.32 -26.54
N GLN A 29 -0.61 23.33 -26.85
CA GLN A 29 -1.01 21.93 -27.06
C GLN A 29 -0.73 21.04 -25.84
N TYR A 30 -0.31 21.60 -24.70
CA TYR A 30 0.12 20.84 -23.52
C TYR A 30 -0.71 21.19 -22.29
N PHE A 31 -1.03 20.18 -21.47
CA PHE A 31 -1.58 20.38 -20.14
C PHE A 31 -0.46 20.75 -19.17
N THR A 32 -0.71 21.70 -18.26
CA THR A 32 0.30 22.18 -17.31
C THR A 32 0.03 21.76 -15.87
N SER A 33 -1.03 21.01 -15.60
CA SER A 33 -1.31 20.50 -14.27
C SER A 33 -2.00 19.14 -14.29
N LEU A 34 -1.69 18.31 -13.29
CA LEU A 34 -2.45 17.12 -12.94
C LEU A 34 -3.43 17.52 -11.84
N SER A 35 -4.71 17.35 -12.08
CA SER A 35 -5.76 17.62 -11.10
C SER A 35 -6.34 16.32 -10.57
N LEU A 36 -6.41 16.23 -9.26
CA LEU A 36 -7.18 15.25 -8.51
C LEU A 36 -8.41 15.95 -7.98
N GLY A 37 -9.55 15.27 -8.01
CA GLY A 37 -10.78 15.88 -7.53
C GLY A 37 -11.80 14.88 -7.02
N LEU A 38 -12.74 15.41 -6.27
CA LEU A 38 -13.91 14.72 -5.75
C LEU A 38 -15.15 15.49 -6.20
N MET A 39 -16.12 14.77 -6.75
CA MET A 39 -17.40 15.34 -7.17
C MET A 39 -18.58 14.49 -6.69
N ASP A 40 -19.74 15.12 -6.54
CA ASP A 40 -21.00 14.42 -6.31
C ASP A 40 -21.64 13.96 -7.63
N MET A 41 -22.71 13.18 -7.51
CA MET A 41 -23.51 12.68 -8.63
C MET A 41 -24.18 13.75 -9.49
N ARG A 42 -24.22 15.00 -9.02
CA ARG A 42 -24.73 16.15 -9.78
C ARG A 42 -23.62 16.89 -10.52
N GLY A 43 -22.39 16.37 -10.50
CA GLY A 43 -21.21 16.98 -11.10
C GLY A 43 -20.69 18.20 -10.33
N ARG A 44 -21.14 18.41 -9.08
CA ARG A 44 -20.60 19.51 -8.26
C ARG A 44 -19.24 19.09 -7.72
N MET A 45 -18.26 19.96 -7.94
CA MET A 45 -16.91 19.80 -7.37
C MET A 45 -16.92 20.03 -5.87
N LEU A 46 -16.56 19.00 -5.11
CA LEU A 46 -16.52 19.02 -3.65
C LEU A 46 -15.11 19.27 -3.13
N TRP A 47 -14.10 18.82 -3.89
CA TRP A 47 -12.69 19.06 -3.61
C TRP A 47 -11.87 18.99 -4.89
N ASN A 48 -10.82 19.80 -4.98
CA ASN A 48 -9.82 19.69 -6.02
C ASN A 48 -8.42 19.98 -5.48
N TYR A 49 -7.44 19.30 -6.05
CA TYR A 49 -6.04 19.55 -5.83
C TYR A 49 -5.34 19.50 -7.17
N SER A 50 -4.51 20.49 -7.46
CA SER A 50 -3.80 20.57 -8.73
C SER A 50 -2.31 20.65 -8.46
N LEU A 51 -1.59 19.76 -9.13
CA LEU A 51 -0.15 19.69 -9.13
C LEU A 51 0.37 20.26 -10.46
N PRO A 52 1.45 21.04 -10.48
CA PRO A 52 2.12 21.39 -11.73
C PRO A 52 2.52 20.10 -12.47
N TYR A 53 2.11 19.98 -13.72
CA TYR A 53 2.46 18.88 -14.62
C TYR A 53 3.53 19.39 -15.58
N GLY A 54 4.65 18.68 -15.71
CA GLY A 54 5.69 19.02 -16.67
C GLY A 54 6.95 19.74 -16.16
N GLN A 55 7.35 19.57 -14.89
CA GLN A 55 8.76 19.86 -14.50
C GLN A 55 9.65 18.60 -14.45
N VAL A 56 9.11 17.41 -14.73
CA VAL A 56 9.90 16.15 -14.72
C VAL A 56 9.81 15.40 -16.05
N ALA A 57 9.01 15.87 -17.01
CA ALA A 57 9.13 15.44 -18.39
C ALA A 57 9.99 16.48 -19.13
N THR A 58 11.16 16.04 -19.62
CA THR A 58 11.98 16.63 -20.71
C THR A 58 13.11 17.65 -20.44
N THR A 59 13.75 17.70 -19.27
CA THR A 59 15.08 18.36 -19.20
C THR A 59 16.11 17.52 -18.44
N GLY A 60 16.72 16.57 -19.12
CA GLY A 60 17.93 15.91 -18.64
C GLY A 60 18.15 14.54 -19.28
N LEU A 61 19.03 14.49 -20.28
CA LEU A 61 19.92 13.42 -20.79
C LEU A 61 19.69 11.90 -20.58
N LEU A 62 18.60 11.45 -19.96
CA LEU A 62 18.27 10.02 -19.72
C LEU A 62 16.98 9.59 -20.45
N SER A 63 16.48 10.39 -21.39
CA SER A 63 15.22 10.16 -22.12
C SER A 63 15.30 9.06 -23.20
N ARG A 64 15.90 7.91 -22.90
CA ARG A 64 15.82 6.71 -23.74
C ARG A 64 14.93 5.62 -23.16
N GLU A 65 14.56 5.70 -21.89
CA GLU A 65 13.46 4.90 -21.36
C GLU A 65 12.16 5.69 -21.53
N ILE A 66 11.25 5.12 -22.31
CA ILE A 66 9.85 5.53 -22.39
C ILE A 66 9.24 5.12 -21.05
N ASP A 67 9.55 5.89 -20.01
CA ASP A 67 9.06 5.66 -18.67
C ASP A 67 7.56 5.96 -18.68
N GLU A 68 6.78 4.91 -18.95
CA GLU A 68 5.33 4.92 -18.91
C GLU A 68 4.91 5.60 -17.61
N LEU A 69 4.16 6.70 -17.75
CA LEU A 69 3.50 7.36 -16.63
C LEU A 69 2.58 6.33 -15.97
N ARG A 70 3.07 5.66 -14.94
CA ARG A 70 2.28 4.68 -14.19
C ARG A 70 1.02 5.40 -13.70
N GLU A 71 -0.12 4.76 -13.93
CA GLU A 71 -1.41 5.25 -13.46
C GLU A 71 -1.32 5.56 -11.96
N ILE A 72 -1.83 6.73 -11.55
CA ILE A 72 -1.94 7.10 -10.13
C ILE A 72 -3.32 6.62 -9.69
N PRO A 73 -3.46 5.42 -9.08
CA PRO A 73 -4.76 4.95 -8.67
C PRO A 73 -5.27 5.80 -7.50
N VAL A 74 -6.51 6.26 -7.61
CA VAL A 74 -7.23 6.78 -6.45
C VAL A 74 -8.01 5.62 -5.83
N ARG A 75 -7.81 5.38 -4.53
CA ARG A 75 -8.45 4.25 -3.84
C ARG A 75 -9.23 4.68 -2.62
N TRP A 76 -10.46 4.19 -2.52
CA TRP A 76 -11.35 4.39 -1.38
C TRP A 76 -11.09 3.36 -0.29
N SER A 77 -11.19 3.77 0.96
CA SER A 77 -11.31 2.83 2.07
C SER A 77 -12.67 2.13 2.04
N SER A 78 -12.75 0.95 2.64
CA SER A 78 -13.98 0.13 2.69
C SER A 78 -15.20 0.87 3.25
N GLY A 79 -14.99 1.76 4.23
CA GLY A 79 -16.06 2.58 4.82
C GLY A 79 -16.39 3.87 4.06
N ASN A 80 -15.76 4.15 2.91
CA ASN A 80 -15.88 5.41 2.14
C ASN A 80 -15.53 6.69 2.92
N LYS A 81 -14.86 6.55 4.05
CA LYS A 81 -14.44 7.66 4.91
C LYS A 81 -13.08 8.22 4.55
N PHE A 82 -12.28 7.46 3.79
CA PHE A 82 -10.93 7.86 3.42
C PHE A 82 -10.66 7.61 1.95
N ILE A 83 -9.85 8.47 1.37
CA ILE A 83 -9.29 8.32 0.01
C ILE A 83 -7.78 8.35 0.14
N ALA A 84 -7.11 7.44 -0.57
CA ALA A 84 -5.67 7.45 -0.76
C ALA A 84 -5.32 7.75 -2.21
N TYR A 85 -4.29 8.57 -2.42
CA TYR A 85 -3.73 8.85 -3.73
C TYR A 85 -2.20 8.91 -3.67
N GLU A 86 -1.53 8.41 -4.71
CA GLU A 86 -0.06 8.35 -4.81
C GLU A 86 0.45 9.48 -5.71
N VAL A 87 1.21 10.44 -5.18
CA VAL A 87 1.75 11.57 -5.95
C VAL A 87 3.26 11.47 -6.03
N GLY A 88 3.83 11.56 -7.23
CA GLY A 88 5.27 11.54 -7.40
C GLY A 88 5.72 12.22 -8.70
N PRO A 89 6.89 12.86 -8.71
CA PRO A 89 7.47 13.41 -9.93
C PRO A 89 7.97 12.33 -10.91
N HIS A 90 8.26 11.12 -10.40
CA HIS A 90 8.81 10.01 -11.18
C HIS A 90 7.92 8.77 -11.06
N PRO A 91 7.77 7.93 -12.10
CA PRO A 91 7.01 6.68 -12.07
C PRO A 91 7.41 5.64 -11.00
N SER A 92 8.43 5.92 -10.18
CA SER A 92 8.97 5.02 -9.16
C SER A 92 9.14 5.68 -7.79
N ASN A 93 8.84 6.98 -7.64
CA ASN A 93 9.07 7.72 -6.39
C ASN A 93 7.79 8.44 -5.97
N TYR A 94 6.94 7.76 -5.20
CA TYR A 94 5.65 8.30 -4.79
C TYR A 94 5.58 8.64 -3.31
N VAL A 95 4.70 9.59 -3.07
CA VAL A 95 4.20 10.01 -1.79
C VAL A 95 2.72 9.70 -1.74
N LEU A 96 2.31 8.79 -0.86
CA LEU A 96 0.94 8.47 -0.56
C LEU A 96 0.33 9.57 0.31
N THR A 97 -0.73 10.19 -0.15
CA THR A 97 -1.52 11.12 0.67
C THR A 97 -2.88 10.53 0.97
N ILE A 98 -3.33 10.70 2.22
CA ILE A 98 -4.60 10.16 2.71
C ILE A 98 -5.49 11.33 3.15
N LEU A 99 -6.71 11.37 2.64
CA LEU A 99 -7.73 12.36 2.99
C LEU A 99 -8.85 11.69 3.78
N SER A 100 -9.38 12.41 4.78
CA SER A 100 -10.68 12.12 5.37
C SER A 100 -11.79 12.78 4.56
N VAL A 101 -12.82 11.99 4.27
CA VAL A 101 -14.06 12.41 3.61
C VAL A 101 -15.20 12.26 4.60
N ARG A 102 -15.95 13.35 4.81
CA ARG A 102 -17.17 13.34 5.62
C ARG A 102 -18.20 14.26 4.98
N ASP A 103 -19.44 13.78 4.92
CA ASP A 103 -20.57 14.45 4.27
C ASP A 103 -20.27 14.90 2.83
N GLY A 104 -19.56 14.04 2.08
CA GLY A 104 -19.17 14.31 0.69
C GLY A 104 -18.02 15.31 0.53
N LYS A 105 -17.44 15.87 1.60
CA LYS A 105 -16.32 16.81 1.50
C LYS A 105 -15.03 16.16 1.99
N ALA A 106 -13.94 16.38 1.26
CA ALA A 106 -12.61 16.14 1.81
C ALA A 106 -12.35 17.20 2.89
N ILE A 107 -12.23 16.79 4.15
CA ILE A 107 -12.17 17.71 5.29
C ILE A 107 -10.74 17.92 5.76
N VAL A 108 -9.94 16.85 5.81
CA VAL A 108 -8.59 16.91 6.39
C VAL A 108 -7.64 15.99 5.62
N GLN A 109 -6.45 16.50 5.30
CA GLN A 109 -5.32 15.69 4.90
C GLN A 109 -4.67 15.07 6.15
N LEU A 110 -4.84 13.75 6.32
CA LEU A 110 -4.39 13.03 7.51
C LEU A 110 -2.88 12.78 7.51
N GLY A 111 -2.26 12.81 6.33
CA GLY A 111 -0.82 12.77 6.18
C GLY A 111 -0.38 12.47 4.76
N THR A 112 0.92 12.64 4.59
CA THR A 112 1.66 12.48 3.34
C THR A 112 2.87 11.61 3.68
N TYR A 113 2.88 10.40 3.11
CA TYR A 113 3.79 9.31 3.46
C TYR A 113 4.61 8.98 2.23
N GLY A 114 5.93 8.86 2.34
CA GLY A 114 6.82 8.69 1.18
C GLY A 114 7.70 9.92 1.01
N VAL A 115 8.95 9.69 0.62
CA VAL A 115 10.06 10.66 0.72
C VAL A 115 10.06 11.34 2.10
N LYS A 116 10.17 10.54 3.16
CA LYS A 116 10.44 11.05 4.51
C LYS A 116 11.75 10.43 4.98
N GLU A 117 12.71 11.27 5.35
CA GLU A 117 13.84 10.84 6.17
C GLU A 117 13.28 10.42 7.54
N LEU A 118 13.10 9.10 7.74
CA LEU A 118 12.97 8.54 9.07
C LEU A 118 14.39 8.18 9.54
N GLY A 119 15.10 9.17 10.06
CA GLY A 119 16.55 9.07 10.29
C GLY A 119 17.35 9.13 8.97
N ASN A 120 18.45 8.38 8.88
CA ASN A 120 19.37 8.39 7.71
C ASN A 120 18.93 7.50 6.52
N LYS A 121 17.63 7.15 6.41
CA LYS A 121 17.12 6.29 5.33
C LYS A 121 16.01 7.00 4.56
N THR A 122 16.23 7.18 3.26
CA THR A 122 15.19 7.62 2.33
C THR A 122 14.36 6.41 1.93
N TYR A 123 13.04 6.54 2.00
CA TYR A 123 12.13 5.52 1.49
C TYR A 123 11.11 6.10 0.52
N ILE A 124 10.72 5.27 -0.42
CA ILE A 124 9.68 5.55 -1.42
C ILE A 124 8.53 4.58 -1.20
N ILE A 125 7.33 5.00 -1.61
CA ILE A 125 6.19 4.10 -1.70
C ILE A 125 6.14 3.56 -3.14
N ALA A 126 6.11 2.24 -3.28
CA ALA A 126 6.08 1.58 -4.58
C ALA A 126 4.69 1.07 -4.98
N SER A 127 3.82 0.85 -3.98
CA SER A 127 2.43 0.43 -4.15
C SER A 127 1.70 0.56 -2.81
N SER A 128 0.40 0.83 -2.86
CA SER A 128 -0.50 0.73 -1.71
C SER A 128 -1.75 -0.07 -2.07
N ASP A 129 -2.46 -0.59 -1.06
CA ASP A 129 -3.80 -1.15 -1.23
C ASP A 129 -4.62 -1.10 0.07
N TRP A 130 -5.93 -0.82 -0.04
CA TRP A 130 -6.83 -0.81 1.10
C TRP A 130 -7.33 -2.20 1.43
N ASN A 131 -7.39 -2.50 2.72
CA ASN A 131 -8.09 -3.67 3.19
C ASN A 131 -9.59 -3.53 2.85
N PRO A 132 -10.21 -4.52 2.19
CA PRO A 132 -11.58 -4.40 1.72
C PRO A 132 -12.62 -4.40 2.85
N LEU A 133 -12.24 -4.76 4.08
CA LEU A 133 -13.15 -4.90 5.22
C LEU A 133 -12.90 -3.88 6.34
N THR A 134 -11.77 -3.20 6.32
CA THR A 134 -11.34 -2.31 7.42
C THR A 134 -10.74 -1.01 6.89
N ASN A 135 -10.44 -0.06 7.79
CA ASN A 135 -9.71 1.18 7.44
C ASN A 135 -8.18 0.99 7.52
N VAL A 136 -7.70 -0.22 7.22
CA VAL A 136 -6.27 -0.52 7.19
C VAL A 136 -5.80 -0.41 5.75
N ILE A 137 -4.69 0.31 5.54
CA ILE A 137 -3.99 0.36 4.26
C ILE A 137 -2.68 -0.40 4.38
N ALA A 138 -2.39 -1.25 3.39
CA ALA A 138 -1.08 -1.84 3.19
C ALA A 138 -0.27 -0.95 2.25
N ILE A 139 1.02 -0.81 2.53
CA ILE A 139 1.94 0.04 1.77
C ILE A 139 3.25 -0.71 1.60
N ALA A 140 3.70 -0.83 0.36
CA ALA A 140 5.03 -1.30 0.02
C ALA A 140 6.01 -0.13 0.10
N VAL A 141 6.94 -0.23 1.04
CA VAL A 141 7.98 0.76 1.28
C VAL A 141 9.30 0.19 0.78
N VAL A 142 9.99 0.94 -0.09
CA VAL A 142 11.31 0.57 -0.60
C VAL A 142 12.33 1.57 -0.08
N SER A 143 13.47 1.07 0.38
CA SER A 143 14.61 1.85 0.85
C SER A 143 15.91 1.34 0.23
N GLY A 144 16.84 2.24 -0.06
CA GLY A 144 18.22 1.86 -0.39
C GLY A 144 19.07 1.72 0.87
N SER A 145 19.99 0.76 0.88
CA SER A 145 21.10 0.71 1.85
C SER A 145 22.38 1.32 1.27
N ARG A 146 23.35 1.62 2.15
CA ARG A 146 24.61 2.31 1.80
C ARG A 146 25.49 1.54 0.81
N ASP A 147 25.29 0.24 0.71
CA ASP A 147 25.95 -0.69 -0.22
C ASP A 147 25.29 -0.73 -1.61
N GLY A 148 24.23 0.05 -1.84
CA GLY A 148 23.49 0.07 -3.10
C GLY A 148 22.42 -1.02 -3.20
N THR A 149 22.25 -1.86 -2.17
CA THR A 149 21.19 -2.88 -2.16
C THR A 149 19.82 -2.23 -1.92
N LEU A 150 18.82 -2.59 -2.73
CA LEU A 150 17.43 -2.21 -2.47
C LEU A 150 16.79 -3.21 -1.48
N THR A 151 16.18 -2.67 -0.44
CA THR A 151 15.35 -3.44 0.49
C THR A 151 13.93 -2.91 0.50
N SER A 152 12.97 -3.81 0.70
CA SER A 152 11.56 -3.48 0.75
C SER A 152 10.89 -4.04 2.00
N SER A 153 9.83 -3.40 2.46
CA SER A 153 8.99 -3.91 3.55
C SER A 153 7.53 -3.58 3.27
N ILE A 154 6.63 -4.35 3.87
CA ILE A 154 5.20 -4.07 3.86
C ILE A 154 4.84 -3.45 5.20
N VAL A 155 4.23 -2.27 5.12
CA VAL A 155 3.76 -1.49 6.25
C VAL A 155 2.24 -1.48 6.23
N LEU A 156 1.64 -1.87 7.35
CA LEU A 156 0.21 -1.72 7.58
C LEU A 156 -0.03 -0.49 8.44
N MET A 157 -0.93 0.37 7.99
CA MET A 157 -1.34 1.57 8.72
C MET A 157 -2.84 1.52 8.98
N ASN A 158 -3.24 1.79 10.22
CA ASN A 158 -4.64 1.97 10.59
C ASN A 158 -5.00 3.44 10.46
N VAL A 159 -6.00 3.75 9.64
CA VAL A 159 -6.46 5.11 9.36
C VAL A 159 -7.73 5.38 10.16
N THR A 160 -7.70 6.49 10.91
CA THR A 160 -8.82 6.94 11.74
C THR A 160 -9.07 8.43 11.50
N ASP A 161 -10.22 8.93 11.94
CA ASP A 161 -10.54 10.36 11.89
C ASP A 161 -9.50 11.22 12.62
N ASN A 162 -8.80 10.64 13.62
CA ASN A 162 -7.76 11.31 14.40
C ASN A 162 -6.35 11.22 13.76
N GLY A 163 -6.24 10.66 12.56
CA GLY A 163 -4.98 10.46 11.84
C GLY A 163 -4.61 9.00 11.62
N VAL A 164 -3.38 8.80 11.13
CA VAL A 164 -2.85 7.50 10.73
C VAL A 164 -1.89 6.96 11.78
N LYS A 165 -2.07 5.70 12.17
CA LYS A 165 -1.19 5.00 13.09
C LYS A 165 -0.51 3.82 12.41
N LEU A 166 0.81 3.70 12.58
CA LEU A 166 1.54 2.50 12.21
C LEU A 166 0.97 1.31 12.99
N TRP A 167 0.58 0.26 12.28
CA TRP A 167 -0.02 -0.92 12.91
C TRP A 167 0.94 -2.11 12.91
N LEU A 168 1.56 -2.42 11.76
CA LEU A 168 2.49 -3.52 11.60
C LEU A 168 3.54 -3.14 10.55
N LYS A 169 4.78 -3.60 10.72
CA LYS A 169 5.82 -3.58 9.68
C LYS A 169 6.36 -5.00 9.54
N SER A 170 6.43 -5.51 8.30
CA SER A 170 7.07 -6.79 8.02
C SER A 170 8.57 -6.73 8.27
N GLN A 171 9.22 -7.90 8.29
CA GLN A 171 10.67 -7.94 8.08
C GLN A 171 11.04 -7.28 6.74
N GLU A 172 12.27 -6.78 6.63
CA GLU A 172 12.79 -6.26 5.36
C GLU A 172 13.13 -7.43 4.44
N PHE A 173 12.75 -7.31 3.19
CA PHE A 173 13.05 -8.22 2.10
C PHE A 173 14.11 -7.58 1.20
N ARG A 174 15.01 -8.40 0.67
CA ARG A 174 15.90 -7.95 -0.41
C ARG A 174 15.10 -7.79 -1.69
N GLY A 175 15.39 -6.75 -2.46
CA GLY A 175 14.74 -6.45 -3.73
C GLY A 175 13.67 -5.37 -3.62
N TYR A 176 12.96 -5.15 -4.73
CA TYR A 176 11.97 -4.09 -4.91
C TYR A 176 10.57 -4.68 -5.00
N ILE A 177 9.69 -4.36 -4.04
CA ILE A 177 8.26 -4.69 -4.17
C ILE A 177 7.64 -3.82 -5.25
N ARG A 178 7.17 -4.44 -6.34
CA ARG A 178 6.55 -3.74 -7.48
C ARG A 178 5.07 -3.45 -7.27
N SER A 179 4.38 -4.37 -6.57
CA SER A 179 2.93 -4.31 -6.40
C SER A 179 2.50 -5.09 -5.17
N ILE A 180 1.40 -4.66 -4.56
CA ILE A 180 0.71 -5.37 -3.49
C ILE A 180 -0.80 -5.39 -3.73
N ALA A 181 -1.46 -6.41 -3.20
CA ALA A 181 -2.92 -6.53 -3.20
C ALA A 181 -3.41 -7.23 -1.93
N TRP A 182 -4.43 -6.69 -1.28
CA TRP A 182 -5.16 -7.39 -0.24
C TRP A 182 -5.98 -8.54 -0.83
N SER A 183 -6.10 -9.62 -0.06
CA SER A 183 -7.11 -10.63 -0.34
C SER A 183 -8.51 -10.01 -0.20
N PRO A 184 -9.51 -10.43 -1.00
CA PRO A 184 -10.89 -9.99 -0.84
C PRO A 184 -11.47 -10.27 0.56
N SER A 185 -10.98 -11.32 1.22
CA SER A 185 -11.30 -11.67 2.61
C SER A 185 -10.60 -10.79 3.65
N GLY A 186 -9.68 -9.90 3.25
CA GLY A 186 -8.99 -8.94 4.12
C GLY A 186 -8.00 -9.56 5.12
N ASP A 187 -7.71 -10.85 5.02
CA ASP A 187 -6.84 -11.60 5.95
C ASP A 187 -5.38 -11.71 5.47
N ARG A 188 -5.11 -11.41 4.20
CA ARG A 188 -3.80 -11.62 3.56
C ARG A 188 -3.42 -10.48 2.62
N VAL A 189 -2.12 -10.32 2.39
CA VAL A 189 -1.56 -9.41 1.38
C VAL A 189 -0.65 -10.21 0.45
N ALA A 190 -0.94 -10.19 -0.84
CA ALA A 190 -0.05 -10.68 -1.88
C ALA A 190 0.91 -9.56 -2.30
N CYS A 191 2.17 -9.88 -2.57
CA CYS A 191 3.12 -8.94 -3.14
C CYS A 191 4.07 -9.60 -4.14
N VAL A 192 4.49 -8.81 -5.12
CA VAL A 192 5.49 -9.21 -6.12
C VAL A 192 6.78 -8.46 -5.88
N ILE A 193 7.88 -9.19 -5.67
CA ILE A 193 9.22 -8.66 -5.44
C ILE A 193 10.08 -8.94 -6.67
N ALA A 194 10.71 -7.89 -7.21
CA ALA A 194 11.78 -8.01 -8.19
C ALA A 194 13.13 -8.04 -7.46
N ASP A 195 13.84 -9.16 -7.54
CA ASP A 195 15.22 -9.29 -7.11
C ASP A 195 16.14 -9.05 -8.32
N TYR A 196 16.76 -7.87 -8.37
CA TYR A 196 17.61 -7.43 -9.46
C TYR A 196 18.96 -8.15 -9.54
N GLU A 197 19.44 -8.76 -8.45
CA GLU A 197 20.66 -9.57 -8.51
C GLU A 197 20.37 -11.01 -8.93
N GLY A 198 19.23 -11.54 -8.49
CA GLY A 198 18.82 -12.89 -8.82
C GLY A 198 18.15 -13.03 -10.19
N ASN A 199 17.76 -11.93 -10.84
CA ASN A 199 16.83 -11.90 -11.99
C ASN A 199 15.57 -12.73 -11.73
N LYS A 200 14.99 -12.59 -10.53
CA LYS A 200 13.82 -13.38 -10.09
C LYS A 200 12.69 -12.47 -9.66
N ASN A 201 11.48 -12.84 -10.07
CA ASN A 201 10.25 -12.29 -9.51
C ASN A 201 9.69 -13.29 -8.50
N LEU A 202 9.45 -12.85 -7.27
CA LEU A 202 8.88 -13.67 -6.20
C LEU A 202 7.47 -13.17 -5.86
N LEU A 203 6.50 -14.08 -5.83
CA LEU A 203 5.18 -13.84 -5.26
C LEU A 203 5.18 -14.29 -3.81
N LEU A 204 4.93 -13.38 -2.88
CA LEU A 204 4.73 -13.70 -1.47
C LEU A 204 3.28 -13.45 -1.07
N ILE A 205 2.75 -14.32 -0.21
CA ILE A 205 1.45 -14.13 0.44
C ILE A 205 1.69 -14.02 1.93
N LEU A 206 1.49 -12.83 2.47
CA LEU A 206 1.63 -12.55 3.89
C LEU A 206 0.26 -12.69 4.57
N ASN A 207 0.24 -13.31 5.75
CA ASN A 207 -0.90 -13.29 6.66
C ASN A 207 -0.58 -12.37 7.84
N PRO A 208 -0.85 -11.06 7.72
CA PRO A 208 -0.45 -10.09 8.74
C PRO A 208 -1.25 -10.20 10.05
N LEU A 209 -2.39 -10.91 10.05
CA LEU A 209 -3.24 -11.09 11.22
C LEU A 209 -2.89 -12.33 12.05
N GLN A 210 -2.07 -13.23 11.51
CA GLN A 210 -1.43 -14.27 12.31
C GLN A 210 -0.32 -13.66 13.17
N ARG A 211 -0.71 -13.13 14.35
CA ARG A 211 0.23 -13.03 15.47
C ARG A 211 0.85 -14.41 15.67
N GLY A 212 2.19 -14.47 15.73
CA GLY A 212 2.98 -15.69 15.84
C GLY A 212 2.25 -16.78 16.62
N GLY A 213 2.00 -17.90 15.94
CA GLY A 213 1.16 -18.98 16.44
C GLY A 213 1.66 -19.49 17.80
N ARG A 214 1.06 -19.01 18.88
CA ARG A 214 0.84 -19.89 20.02
C ARG A 214 -0.15 -20.93 19.51
N LEU A 215 0.29 -22.19 19.49
CA LEU A 215 -0.62 -23.31 19.30
C LEU A 215 -1.84 -23.09 20.22
N PRO A 216 -3.07 -23.24 19.70
CA PRO A 216 -4.27 -23.23 20.53
C PRO A 216 -4.05 -24.09 21.78
N GLY A 217 -4.45 -23.61 22.96
CA GLY A 217 -4.16 -24.29 24.23
C GLY A 217 -4.54 -25.78 24.24
N TYR A 218 -5.60 -26.14 23.51
CA TYR A 218 -6.01 -27.54 23.33
C TYR A 218 -5.00 -28.38 22.54
N LEU A 219 -4.33 -27.84 21.51
CA LEU A 219 -3.28 -28.54 20.76
C LEU A 219 -2.01 -28.74 21.59
N VAL A 220 -1.68 -27.79 22.47
CA VAL A 220 -0.55 -27.94 23.42
C VAL A 220 -0.84 -29.05 24.42
N ILE A 221 -2.06 -29.10 24.97
CA ILE A 221 -2.50 -30.16 25.90
C ILE A 221 -2.47 -31.54 25.21
N VAL A 222 -2.93 -31.64 23.96
CA VAL A 222 -2.89 -32.89 23.18
C VAL A 222 -1.44 -33.35 22.93
N LEU A 223 -0.54 -32.43 22.56
CA LEU A 223 0.88 -32.75 22.36
C LEU A 223 1.55 -33.24 23.65
N ILE A 224 1.28 -32.60 24.79
CA ILE A 224 1.79 -33.03 26.09
C ILE A 224 1.26 -34.44 26.44
N ALA A 225 -0.03 -34.69 26.21
CA ALA A 225 -0.62 -36.01 26.47
C ALA A 225 0.00 -37.12 25.60
N ILE A 226 0.28 -36.85 24.32
CA ILE A 226 0.94 -37.79 23.40
C ILE A 226 2.38 -38.08 23.84
N ILE A 227 3.13 -37.06 24.27
CA ILE A 227 4.50 -37.23 24.74
C ILE A 227 4.52 -38.04 26.04
N VAL A 228 3.65 -37.71 27.00
CA VAL A 228 3.57 -38.42 28.29
C VAL A 228 3.16 -39.88 28.08
N THR A 229 2.16 -40.16 27.25
CA THR A 229 1.73 -41.53 26.96
C THR A 229 2.81 -42.34 26.24
N SER A 230 3.51 -41.73 25.29
CA SER A 230 4.65 -42.37 24.61
C SER A 230 5.82 -42.64 25.55
N LEU A 231 6.11 -41.72 26.47
CA LEU A 231 7.16 -41.89 27.48
C LEU A 231 6.81 -43.00 28.49
N ILE A 232 5.56 -43.05 28.95
CA ILE A 232 5.07 -44.12 29.84
C ILE A 232 5.14 -45.47 29.12
N ALA A 233 4.68 -45.55 27.86
CA ALA A 233 4.78 -46.77 27.07
C ALA A 233 6.24 -47.22 26.90
N HIS A 234 7.16 -46.29 26.65
CA HIS A 234 8.58 -46.58 26.53
C HIS A 234 9.19 -47.10 27.84
N ILE A 235 8.84 -46.49 28.98
CA ILE A 235 9.28 -46.93 30.32
C ILE A 235 8.73 -48.33 30.64
N LEU A 236 7.45 -48.60 30.34
CA LEU A 236 6.82 -49.90 30.59
C LEU A 236 7.43 -51.00 29.70
N ILE A 237 7.74 -50.70 28.44
CA ILE A 237 8.42 -51.64 27.54
C ILE A 237 9.85 -51.92 28.03
N ARG A 238 10.58 -50.91 28.51
CA ARG A 238 11.92 -51.12 29.10
C ARG A 238 11.88 -51.93 30.39
N ARG A 239 10.89 -51.73 31.26
CA ARG A 239 10.73 -52.50 32.50
C ARG A 239 10.34 -53.97 32.28
N ARG A 240 9.71 -54.31 31.14
CA ARG A 240 9.40 -55.71 30.78
C ARG A 240 10.59 -56.48 30.19
N LYS A 241 11.69 -55.81 29.84
CA LYS A 241 12.90 -56.41 29.28
C LYS A 241 14.07 -56.49 30.28
N SER A 242 13.83 -56.14 31.54
CA SER A 242 14.70 -56.41 32.70
C SER A 242 14.06 -57.49 33.55
#